data_AF-A0A0S8G8J5-F1
#
_entry.id   AF-A0A0S8G8J5-F1
#
_cell.length_a   1.000
_cell.length_b   1.000
_cell.length_c   1.000
_cell.angle_alpha   90.00
_cell.angle_beta   90.00
_cell.angle_gamma   90.00
#
_symmetry.space_group_name_H-M   'P 1'
#
loop_
_entity.id
_entity.type
_entity.pdbx_description
1 polymer ?
#
loop_
_entity_poly.entity_id
_entity_poly.type
_entity_poly.pdbx_seq_one_letter_code
_entity_poly.pdbx_strand_id
1 'polypeptide(L)'
;MQEVLTMRRFCNFTFLCSFVPIITCLGGSSHTIAAEKQQQVALGPGVHIRNVDNPFDYFTNSWTVVGLKDHADGTRIAPNGELILAGGLRCRPLVGEAMVALNQHVKKTLRNGDLPIVRFDFVVNEAIRYTLEVFACPLGFESDGGYDWPTDENFLNFMRATLTNLKSQPAEAHFGLEWQPEKDGLNCEIRKTLSEKDPAVFSGETLFAVFRLPQEGVQLAAEGSRVRVSAALPAGGTARFVVRPIGASLVHSQRDGFRAVG
;
A
#
# COMPACT_ATOMS: atom_id res chain seq x y z
N MET A 1 5.71 -8.01 -30.89
CA MET A 1 5.09 -6.67 -30.95
C MET A 1 4.84 -6.26 -29.51
N GLN A 2 5.72 -5.43 -28.95
CA GLN A 2 5.67 -4.97 -27.55
C GLN A 2 4.75 -3.75 -27.47
N GLU A 3 3.68 -3.83 -26.67
CA GLU A 3 3.00 -2.63 -26.19
C GLU A 3 3.41 -2.34 -24.76
N VAL A 4 4.17 -1.25 -24.64
CA VAL A 4 4.63 -0.64 -23.40
C VAL A 4 3.45 0.16 -22.85
N LEU A 5 2.87 -0.30 -21.74
CA LEU A 5 1.88 0.45 -20.98
C LEU A 5 2.54 1.75 -20.45
N THR A 6 2.40 2.81 -21.22
CA THR A 6 2.91 4.13 -20.87
C THR A 6 1.78 4.86 -20.15
N MET A 7 1.87 4.99 -18.82
CA MET A 7 1.06 5.96 -18.06
C MET A 7 1.39 7.37 -18.58
N ARG A 8 0.62 7.86 -19.55
CA ARG A 8 0.76 9.22 -20.09
C ARG A 8 -0.12 10.19 -19.30
N ARG A 9 0.54 11.19 -18.70
CA ARG A 9 0.13 12.58 -18.50
C ARG A 9 -1.31 12.83 -18.00
N PHE A 10 -1.47 12.86 -16.68
CA PHE A 10 -2.44 13.74 -16.02
C PHE A 10 -1.83 15.13 -15.87
N CYS A 11 -2.22 16.09 -16.73
CA CYS A 11 -2.28 17.54 -16.44
C CYS A 11 -2.55 18.33 -17.73
N ASN A 12 -3.72 18.97 -17.80
CA ASN A 12 -3.90 20.28 -18.41
C ASN A 12 -5.23 20.84 -17.91
N PHE A 13 -5.21 21.50 -16.75
CA PHE A 13 -6.27 22.41 -16.33
C PHE A 13 -5.68 23.81 -16.29
N THR A 14 -5.98 24.59 -17.33
CA THR A 14 -5.72 26.02 -17.40
C THR A 14 -6.71 26.72 -16.47
N PHE A 15 -6.27 27.18 -15.31
CA PHE A 15 -7.06 28.07 -14.47
C PHE A 15 -6.88 29.52 -14.93
N LEU A 16 -7.97 30.16 -15.35
CA LEU A 16 -8.03 31.63 -15.46
C LEU A 16 -7.94 32.22 -14.06
N CYS A 17 -6.83 32.88 -13.75
CA CYS A 17 -6.70 33.73 -12.56
C CYS A 17 -7.39 35.07 -12.80
N SER A 18 -8.47 35.33 -12.06
CA SER A 18 -9.01 36.68 -11.88
C SER A 18 -8.14 37.44 -10.89
N PHE A 19 -7.69 38.63 -11.30
CA PHE A 19 -6.89 39.56 -10.51
C PHE A 19 -7.63 40.00 -9.24
N VAL A 20 -7.01 39.83 -8.07
CA VAL A 20 -7.37 40.49 -6.81
C VAL A 20 -6.14 41.28 -6.34
N PRO A 21 -6.27 42.56 -5.93
CA PRO A 21 -5.12 43.40 -5.62
C PRO A 21 -4.38 42.95 -4.35
N ILE A 22 -3.05 43.06 -4.43
CA ILE A 22 -2.07 42.76 -3.40
C ILE A 22 -2.22 43.78 -2.26
N ILE A 23 -2.64 43.32 -1.08
CA ILE A 23 -2.44 44.05 0.18
C ILE A 23 -1.02 43.74 0.67
N THR A 24 -0.15 44.75 0.64
CA THR A 24 1.22 44.67 1.15
C THR A 24 1.20 44.75 2.68
N CYS A 25 1.18 43.60 3.36
CA CYS A 25 1.47 43.55 4.79
C CYS A 25 2.99 43.51 5.00
N LEU A 26 3.59 44.67 5.27
CA LEU A 26 4.93 44.80 5.82
C LEU A 26 4.88 44.48 7.32
N GLY A 27 5.61 43.45 7.75
CA GLY A 27 5.84 43.14 9.16
C GLY A 27 5.40 41.74 9.55
N GLY A 28 6.35 40.81 9.62
CA GLY A 28 6.08 39.45 10.08
C GLY A 28 7.39 38.73 10.39
N SER A 29 7.75 38.78 11.66
CA SER A 29 8.77 38.01 12.37
C SER A 29 9.23 36.75 11.66
N SER A 30 10.54 36.63 11.39
CA SER A 30 11.17 35.36 11.03
C SER A 30 11.03 34.38 12.19
N HIS A 31 9.91 33.65 12.22
CA HIS A 31 9.82 32.43 13.02
C HIS A 31 10.71 31.40 12.34
N THR A 32 11.93 31.26 12.86
CA THR A 32 12.74 30.06 12.65
C THR A 32 11.95 28.90 13.21
N ILE A 33 11.19 28.20 12.37
CA ILE A 33 10.61 26.91 12.71
C ILE A 33 11.80 25.99 12.93
N ALA A 34 12.15 25.77 14.20
CA ALA A 34 13.15 24.79 14.56
C ALA A 34 12.74 23.46 13.92
N ALA A 35 13.64 22.88 13.12
CA ALA A 35 13.44 21.55 12.56
C ALA A 35 13.26 20.58 13.72
N GLU A 36 12.00 20.25 14.01
CA GLU A 36 11.64 19.30 15.04
C GLU A 36 12.34 17.99 14.68
N LYS A 37 13.27 17.53 15.54
CA LYS A 37 13.96 16.27 15.32
C LYS A 37 12.90 15.19 15.21
N GLN A 38 12.70 14.67 14.00
CA GLN A 38 11.72 13.64 13.73
C GLN A 38 11.96 12.45 14.66
N GLN A 39 11.03 12.23 15.59
CA GLN A 39 11.17 11.26 16.65
C GLN A 39 11.14 9.84 16.08
N GLN A 40 12.15 9.04 16.43
CA GLN A 40 12.10 7.60 16.19
C GLN A 40 11.09 6.97 17.16
N VAL A 41 10.26 6.07 16.65
CA VAL A 41 9.24 5.36 17.42
C VAL A 41 9.47 3.87 17.32
N ALA A 42 9.44 3.16 18.44
CA ALA A 42 9.50 1.70 18.42
C ALA A 42 8.16 1.12 17.92
N LEU A 43 8.22 0.22 16.94
CA LEU A 43 7.07 -0.60 16.53
C LEU A 43 7.03 -1.94 17.28
N GLY A 44 8.20 -2.47 17.64
CA GLY A 44 8.36 -3.76 18.30
C GLY A 44 9.84 -4.04 18.60
N PRO A 45 10.17 -5.24 19.10
CA PRO A 45 11.55 -5.59 19.45
C PRO A 45 12.52 -5.37 18.28
N GLY A 46 13.49 -4.47 18.46
CA GLY A 46 14.51 -4.18 17.45
C GLY A 46 14.01 -3.46 16.18
N VAL A 47 12.77 -2.97 16.16
CA VAL A 47 12.19 -2.26 15.01
C VAL A 47 11.78 -0.85 15.42
N HIS A 48 12.53 0.13 14.94
CA HIS A 48 12.26 1.55 15.10
C HIS A 48 11.90 2.17 13.75
N ILE A 49 10.93 3.07 13.75
CA ILE A 49 10.53 3.82 12.56
C ILE A 49 10.69 5.31 12.74
N ARG A 50 10.85 5.99 11.61
CA ARG A 50 10.73 7.45 11.50
C ARG A 50 9.90 7.76 10.27
N ASN A 51 8.80 8.50 10.43
CA ASN A 51 8.02 8.96 9.27
C ASN A 51 8.86 9.92 8.43
N VAL A 52 8.77 9.80 7.11
CA VAL A 52 9.45 10.72 6.18
C VAL A 52 8.68 12.04 6.13
N ASP A 53 9.39 13.16 6.21
CA ASP A 53 8.83 14.53 6.16
C ASP A 53 7.81 14.90 7.25
N ASN A 54 7.71 14.10 8.33
CA ASN A 54 6.80 14.31 9.48
C ASN A 54 5.38 14.73 9.06
N PRO A 55 4.67 13.89 8.31
CA PRO A 55 3.42 14.30 7.74
C PRO A 55 2.34 14.34 8.83
N PHE A 56 1.40 15.25 8.67
CA PHE A 56 0.18 15.21 9.45
C PHE A 56 -0.68 14.03 8.99
N ASP A 57 -1.31 13.34 9.95
CA ASP A 57 -2.39 12.41 9.61
C ASP A 57 -3.62 13.25 9.28
N TYR A 58 -4.20 13.05 8.11
CA TYR A 58 -5.31 13.86 7.64
C TYR A 58 -6.57 13.68 8.51
N PHE A 59 -6.70 12.55 9.20
CA PHE A 59 -7.92 12.20 9.91
C PHE A 59 -7.73 12.16 11.44
N THR A 60 -8.55 12.92 12.17
CA THR A 60 -8.62 12.88 13.65
C THR A 60 -8.95 11.48 14.17
N ASN A 61 -9.84 10.79 13.47
CA ASN A 61 -10.05 9.36 13.61
C ASN A 61 -9.40 8.69 12.40
N SER A 62 -8.23 8.09 12.60
CA SER A 62 -7.37 7.58 11.53
C SER A 62 -7.94 6.32 10.88
N TRP A 63 -9.17 6.37 10.40
CA TRP A 63 -9.78 5.40 9.51
C TRP A 63 -9.87 5.99 8.12
N THR A 64 -9.57 5.18 7.12
CA THR A 64 -9.73 5.56 5.71
C THR A 64 -10.38 4.41 4.96
N VAL A 65 -11.08 4.73 3.87
CA VAL A 65 -11.65 3.71 2.97
C VAL A 65 -10.94 3.80 1.63
N VAL A 66 -10.57 2.65 1.10
CA VAL A 66 -10.05 2.48 -0.25
C VAL A 66 -11.04 1.59 -1.01
N GLY A 67 -11.60 2.11 -2.09
CA GLY A 67 -12.69 1.49 -2.85
C GLY A 67 -13.98 2.29 -2.79
N LEU A 68 -15.11 1.60 -3.02
CA LEU A 68 -16.44 2.22 -2.99
C LEU A 68 -16.73 2.80 -1.60
N LYS A 69 -16.82 4.13 -1.56
CA LYS A 69 -17.26 4.86 -0.36
C LYS A 69 -18.66 4.35 0.01
N ASP A 70 -18.86 4.02 1.28
CA ASP A 70 -20.12 3.52 1.86
C ASP A 70 -20.59 2.12 1.40
N HIS A 71 -19.78 1.39 0.63
CA HIS A 71 -20.08 0.00 0.28
C HIS A 71 -19.79 -0.96 1.46
N ALA A 72 -20.63 -1.98 1.63
CA ALA A 72 -20.52 -2.96 2.71
C ALA A 72 -19.16 -3.69 2.70
N ASP A 73 -18.64 -3.98 1.49
CA ASP A 73 -17.37 -4.67 1.25
C ASP A 73 -16.19 -3.72 0.89
N GLY A 74 -16.33 -2.42 1.13
CA GLY A 74 -15.22 -1.48 0.93
C GLY A 74 -14.03 -1.81 1.85
N THR A 75 -12.79 -1.77 1.32
CA THR A 75 -11.62 -2.02 2.16
C THR A 75 -11.38 -0.83 3.08
N ARG A 76 -11.37 -1.08 4.39
CA ARG A 76 -11.06 -0.06 5.38
C ARG A 76 -9.62 -0.17 5.83
N ILE A 77 -8.96 0.95 6.06
CA ILE A 77 -7.63 1.03 6.64
C ILE A 77 -7.78 1.56 8.06
N ALA A 78 -7.47 0.71 9.03
CA ALA A 78 -7.56 1.03 10.45
C ALA A 78 -6.44 1.99 10.92
N PRO A 79 -6.54 2.57 12.12
CA PRO A 79 -5.50 3.45 12.69
C PRO A 79 -4.11 2.82 12.75
N ASN A 80 -4.05 1.51 13.00
CA ASN A 80 -2.80 0.73 13.02
C ASN A 80 -2.30 0.31 11.62
N GLY A 81 -2.95 0.74 10.53
CA GLY A 81 -2.58 0.38 9.16
C GLY A 81 -3.08 -0.99 8.69
N GLU A 82 -3.85 -1.71 9.52
CA GLU A 82 -4.50 -2.96 9.13
C GLU A 82 -5.57 -2.71 8.07
N LEU A 83 -5.59 -3.56 7.03
CA LEU A 83 -6.66 -3.59 6.04
C LEU A 83 -7.77 -4.49 6.54
N ILE A 84 -8.99 -3.97 6.58
CA ILE A 84 -10.22 -4.73 6.80
C ILE A 84 -10.86 -4.95 5.44
N LEU A 85 -10.73 -6.18 4.95
CA LEU A 85 -11.22 -6.62 3.64
C LEU A 85 -12.68 -7.10 3.75
N ALA A 86 -13.28 -7.39 2.59
CA ALA A 86 -14.62 -7.98 2.50
C ALA A 86 -14.77 -9.22 3.40
N GLY A 87 -15.94 -9.34 4.05
CA GLY A 87 -16.22 -10.40 5.02
C GLY A 87 -15.46 -10.26 6.35
N GLY A 88 -14.91 -9.08 6.67
CA GLY A 88 -14.25 -8.80 7.95
C GLY A 88 -12.82 -9.34 8.07
N LEU A 89 -12.31 -10.00 7.03
CA LEU A 89 -10.95 -10.53 7.00
C LEU A 89 -9.93 -9.41 7.17
N ARG A 90 -9.04 -9.56 8.16
CA ARG A 90 -8.01 -8.56 8.42
C ARG A 90 -6.69 -8.96 7.79
N CYS A 91 -6.00 -7.97 7.22
CA CYS A 91 -4.67 -8.14 6.63
C CYS A 91 -3.73 -7.04 7.14
N ARG A 92 -2.65 -7.42 7.82
CA ARG A 92 -1.69 -6.50 8.44
C ARG A 92 -0.41 -6.40 7.62
N PRO A 93 0.01 -5.20 7.20
CA PRO A 93 1.37 -4.99 6.71
C PRO A 93 2.39 -5.19 7.84
N LEU A 94 3.45 -5.94 7.54
CA LEU A 94 4.57 -6.23 8.42
C LEU A 94 5.87 -5.68 7.82
N VAL A 95 6.80 -5.23 8.66
CA VAL A 95 8.09 -4.66 8.23
C VAL A 95 9.27 -5.12 9.08
N GLY A 96 10.46 -5.02 8.50
CA GLY A 96 11.72 -5.41 9.12
C GLY A 96 11.90 -6.92 9.22
N GLU A 97 13.11 -7.35 9.60
CA GLU A 97 13.47 -8.76 9.75
C GLU A 97 12.58 -9.49 10.76
N ALA A 98 12.23 -8.80 11.86
CA ALA A 98 11.34 -9.30 12.90
C ALA A 98 9.86 -9.33 12.49
N MET A 99 9.51 -8.85 11.29
CA MET A 99 8.14 -8.86 10.73
C MET A 99 7.11 -8.23 11.68
N VAL A 100 7.40 -7.02 12.14
CA VAL A 100 6.56 -6.29 13.09
C VAL A 100 5.45 -5.56 12.35
N ALA A 101 4.22 -5.63 12.88
CA ALA A 101 3.07 -4.92 12.31
C ALA A 101 3.21 -3.40 12.45
N LEU A 102 2.61 -2.67 11.52
CA LEU A 102 2.46 -1.21 11.65
C LEU A 102 1.56 -0.87 12.84
N ASN A 103 1.66 0.37 13.32
CA ASN A 103 0.79 0.93 14.35
C ASN A 103 0.45 2.40 14.05
N GLN A 104 -0.33 3.03 14.93
CA GLN A 104 -0.82 4.40 14.80
C GLN A 104 0.26 5.50 14.72
N HIS A 105 1.52 5.16 14.99
CA HIS A 105 2.63 6.09 14.85
C HIS A 105 3.12 6.19 13.39
N VAL A 106 2.79 5.22 12.53
CA VAL A 106 3.07 5.30 11.10
C VAL A 106 1.95 6.11 10.45
N LYS A 107 2.29 7.29 9.97
CA LYS A 107 1.33 8.27 9.47
C LYS A 107 0.83 7.91 8.09
N LYS A 108 -0.44 8.19 7.86
CA LYS A 108 -1.11 8.01 6.56
C LYS A 108 -1.26 9.36 5.89
N THR A 109 -0.91 9.40 4.61
CA THR A 109 -1.11 10.54 3.73
C THR A 109 -1.87 10.10 2.49
N LEU A 110 -2.22 11.06 1.64
CA LEU A 110 -2.76 10.81 0.31
C LEU A 110 -1.68 11.08 -0.73
N ARG A 111 -1.65 10.29 -1.81
CA ARG A 111 -0.71 10.55 -2.91
C ARG A 111 -1.06 11.89 -3.55
N ASN A 112 -0.14 12.86 -3.45
CA ASN A 112 -0.32 14.24 -3.92
C ASN A 112 -1.51 14.99 -3.29
N GLY A 113 -2.05 14.51 -2.16
CA GLY A 113 -3.26 15.07 -1.56
C GLY A 113 -4.57 14.53 -2.16
N ASP A 114 -4.51 13.68 -3.19
CA ASP A 114 -5.68 13.19 -3.91
C ASP A 114 -6.14 11.82 -3.39
N LEU A 115 -7.45 11.69 -3.13
CA LEU A 115 -8.10 10.39 -2.97
C LEU A 115 -8.09 9.63 -4.32
N PRO A 116 -8.09 8.28 -4.34
CA PRO A 116 -8.26 7.34 -3.22
C PRO A 116 -6.97 6.60 -2.80
N ILE A 117 -5.78 7.16 -3.06
CA ILE A 117 -4.51 6.44 -2.83
C ILE A 117 -3.92 6.81 -1.47
N VAL A 118 -4.08 5.91 -0.50
CA VAL A 118 -3.51 6.06 0.83
C VAL A 118 -2.04 5.64 0.81
N ARG A 119 -1.16 6.51 1.29
CA ARG A 119 0.29 6.32 1.32
C ARG A 119 0.80 6.26 2.76
N PHE A 120 1.70 5.32 3.01
CA PHE A 120 2.58 5.29 4.18
C PHE A 120 4.00 5.53 3.69
N ASP A 121 4.76 6.38 4.37
CA ASP A 121 6.14 6.68 4.01
C ASP A 121 7.02 6.86 5.25
N PHE A 122 7.88 5.89 5.50
CA PHE A 122 8.66 5.80 6.72
C PHE A 122 9.97 5.04 6.50
N VAL A 123 10.93 5.25 7.39
CA VAL A 123 12.22 4.56 7.41
C VAL A 123 12.25 3.62 8.61
N VAL A 124 12.61 2.36 8.38
CA VAL A 124 12.84 1.35 9.43
C VAL A 124 14.33 1.27 9.73
N ASN A 125 14.69 1.34 11.02
CA ASN A 125 16.05 1.19 11.55
C ASN A 125 17.10 2.06 10.82
N GLU A 126 16.67 3.23 10.33
CA GLU A 126 17.49 4.15 9.52
C GLU A 126 18.15 3.48 8.30
N ALA A 127 17.59 2.36 7.83
CA ALA A 127 18.20 1.50 6.85
C ALA A 127 17.36 1.41 5.59
N ILE A 128 16.09 1.05 5.73
CA ILE A 128 15.20 0.81 4.59
C ILE A 128 14.04 1.80 4.66
N ARG A 129 13.82 2.56 3.59
CA ARG A 129 12.60 3.35 3.40
C ARG A 129 11.52 2.48 2.81
N TYR A 130 10.35 2.50 3.44
CA TYR A 130 9.14 1.84 2.99
C TYR A 130 8.20 2.91 2.45
N THR A 131 7.77 2.74 1.21
CA THR A 131 6.63 3.47 0.65
C THR A 131 5.56 2.46 0.29
N LEU A 132 4.47 2.47 1.04
CA LEU A 132 3.30 1.63 0.81
C LEU A 132 2.18 2.50 0.25
N GLU A 133 1.56 2.08 -0.85
CA GLU A 133 0.42 2.75 -1.45
C GLU A 133 -0.73 1.76 -1.59
N VAL A 134 -1.85 2.04 -0.92
CA VAL A 134 -3.06 1.24 -0.95
C VAL A 134 -4.11 1.98 -1.75
N PHE A 135 -4.66 1.34 -2.78
CA PHE A 135 -5.60 1.95 -3.72
C PHE A 135 -6.57 0.93 -4.29
N ALA A 136 -7.72 1.40 -4.75
CA ALA A 136 -8.68 0.59 -5.48
C ALA A 136 -8.58 0.93 -6.97
N CYS A 137 -8.72 -0.10 -7.80
CA CYS A 137 -8.83 0.02 -9.24
C CYS A 137 -10.18 -0.55 -9.65
N PRO A 138 -11.07 0.23 -10.26
CA PRO A 138 -12.30 -0.29 -10.77
C PRO A 138 -12.04 -1.20 -11.99
N LEU A 139 -12.88 -2.21 -12.19
CA LEU A 139 -12.81 -3.13 -13.33
C LEU A 139 -13.78 -2.67 -14.42
N GLY A 140 -13.36 -2.75 -15.68
CA GLY A 140 -14.28 -2.62 -16.82
C GLY A 140 -14.63 -1.20 -17.28
N PHE A 141 -13.85 -0.18 -16.93
CA PHE A 141 -14.09 1.16 -17.43
C PHE A 141 -13.41 1.41 -18.78
N GLU A 142 -14.21 1.88 -19.75
CA GLU A 142 -13.74 2.34 -21.06
C GLU A 142 -13.11 3.75 -21.02
N SER A 143 -13.21 4.45 -19.87
CA SER A 143 -12.67 5.81 -19.68
C SER A 143 -12.29 6.13 -18.22
N ASP A 144 -11.49 7.18 -18.03
CA ASP A 144 -10.91 7.58 -16.72
C ASP A 144 -11.96 8.00 -15.65
N GLY A 145 -13.21 8.26 -16.05
CA GLY A 145 -14.28 8.71 -15.13
C GLY A 145 -14.71 7.68 -14.08
N GLY A 146 -14.31 6.41 -14.23
CA GLY A 146 -14.60 5.35 -13.26
C GLY A 146 -13.95 5.52 -11.88
N TYR A 147 -12.94 6.40 -11.77
CA TYR A 147 -12.27 6.68 -10.50
C TYR A 147 -12.93 7.80 -9.69
N ASP A 148 -13.66 8.71 -10.34
CA ASP A 148 -14.20 9.92 -9.71
C ASP A 148 -15.43 9.61 -8.85
N TRP A 149 -16.23 8.61 -9.24
CA TRP A 149 -17.39 8.15 -8.49
C TRP A 149 -17.80 6.73 -8.91
N PRO A 150 -17.02 5.69 -8.55
CA PRO A 150 -17.35 4.34 -8.96
C PRO A 150 -18.71 3.94 -8.40
N THR A 151 -19.65 3.61 -9.29
CA THR A 151 -20.99 3.09 -8.94
C THR A 151 -21.07 1.57 -9.11
N ASP A 152 -20.13 0.99 -9.85
CA ASP A 152 -20.07 -0.45 -10.10
C ASP A 152 -19.41 -1.18 -8.92
N GLU A 153 -19.98 -2.32 -8.55
CA GLU A 153 -19.51 -3.20 -7.46
C GLU A 153 -18.15 -3.87 -7.76
N ASN A 154 -17.64 -3.70 -8.98
CA ASN A 154 -16.46 -4.39 -9.47
C ASN A 154 -15.19 -3.55 -9.30
N PHE A 155 -14.52 -3.69 -8.16
CA PHE A 155 -13.22 -3.07 -7.92
C PHE A 155 -12.22 -4.07 -7.33
N LEU A 156 -10.94 -3.83 -7.58
CA LEU A 156 -9.83 -4.57 -7.01
C LEU A 156 -9.02 -3.67 -6.09
N ASN A 157 -8.74 -4.15 -4.89
CA ASN A 157 -7.83 -3.48 -3.98
C ASN A 157 -6.40 -3.93 -4.24
N PHE A 158 -5.50 -2.96 -4.30
CA PHE A 158 -4.08 -3.18 -4.52
C PHE A 158 -3.28 -2.50 -3.42
N MET A 159 -2.16 -3.12 -3.09
CA MET A 159 -1.09 -2.51 -2.32
C MET A 159 0.18 -2.57 -3.15
N ARG A 160 0.78 -1.41 -3.41
CA ARG A 160 2.12 -1.30 -3.98
C ARG A 160 3.09 -1.04 -2.84
N ALA A 161 4.13 -1.86 -2.74
CA ALA A 161 5.21 -1.65 -1.78
C ALA A 161 6.50 -1.34 -2.56
N THR A 162 7.18 -0.28 -2.13
CA THR A 162 8.52 0.09 -2.60
C THR A 162 9.46 0.13 -1.39
N LEU A 163 10.55 -0.65 -1.47
CA LEU A 163 11.56 -0.77 -0.43
C LEU A 163 12.87 -0.18 -0.96
N THR A 164 13.42 0.85 -0.32
CA THR A 164 14.65 1.51 -0.79
C THR A 164 15.72 1.44 0.29
N ASN A 165 16.90 0.92 -0.08
CA ASN A 165 18.07 0.87 0.80
C ASN A 165 18.73 2.25 0.90
N LEU A 166 18.75 2.82 2.10
CA LEU A 166 19.36 4.12 2.40
C LEU A 166 20.82 4.00 2.84
N LYS A 167 21.32 2.79 3.08
CA LYS A 167 22.71 2.56 3.48
C LYS A 167 23.64 2.64 2.27
N SER A 168 24.91 2.94 2.54
CA SER A 168 26.01 2.89 1.56
C SER A 168 26.51 1.47 1.27
N GLN A 169 25.95 0.47 1.93
CA GLN A 169 26.29 -0.94 1.76
C GLN A 169 25.03 -1.73 1.39
N PRO A 170 25.17 -2.91 0.74
CA PRO A 170 24.05 -3.80 0.50
C PRO A 170 23.31 -4.16 1.80
N ALA A 171 21.99 -4.31 1.71
CA ALA A 171 21.13 -4.65 2.84
C ALA A 171 19.97 -5.54 2.39
N GLU A 172 19.50 -6.40 3.29
CA GLU A 172 18.26 -7.16 3.11
C GLU A 172 17.07 -6.30 3.53
N ALA A 173 16.03 -6.30 2.70
CA ALA A 173 14.76 -5.65 2.99
C ALA A 173 13.65 -6.70 3.09
N HIS A 174 12.83 -6.59 4.15
CA HIS A 174 11.72 -7.49 4.40
C HIS A 174 10.41 -6.74 4.52
N PHE A 175 9.39 -7.26 3.84
CA PHE A 175 8.01 -6.81 3.96
C PHE A 175 7.11 -8.03 4.11
N GLY A 176 5.99 -7.91 4.79
CA GLY A 176 5.02 -9.00 4.83
C GLY A 176 3.59 -8.57 4.92
N LEU A 177 2.75 -9.57 4.78
CA LEU A 177 1.33 -9.51 5.08
C LEU A 177 0.99 -10.64 6.04
N GLU A 178 0.20 -10.35 7.06
CA GLU A 178 -0.40 -11.34 7.95
C GLU A 178 -1.92 -11.27 7.84
N TRP A 179 -2.55 -12.39 7.55
CA TRP A 179 -4.00 -12.50 7.58
C TRP A 179 -4.48 -12.98 8.95
N GLN A 180 -5.54 -12.37 9.45
CA GLN A 180 -6.17 -12.77 10.71
C GLN A 180 -7.64 -13.08 10.46
N PRO A 181 -8.00 -14.38 10.36
CA PRO A 181 -9.38 -14.78 10.26
C PRO A 181 -10.10 -14.61 11.61
N GLU A 182 -11.43 -14.50 11.57
CA GLU A 182 -12.26 -14.46 12.79
C GLU A 182 -12.38 -15.83 13.48
N LYS A 183 -12.05 -16.93 12.78
CA LYS A 183 -12.05 -18.31 13.29
C LYS A 183 -10.76 -19.02 12.92
N ASP A 184 -10.31 -19.93 13.79
CA ASP A 184 -8.94 -20.47 13.83
C ASP A 184 -8.38 -21.02 12.51
N GLY A 185 -7.05 -20.85 12.36
CA GLY A 185 -6.17 -21.67 11.52
C GLY A 185 -6.05 -21.26 10.05
N LEU A 186 -5.33 -20.17 9.75
CA LEU A 186 -4.90 -19.86 8.39
C LEU A 186 -3.48 -20.37 8.18
N ASN A 187 -3.29 -21.22 7.16
CA ASN A 187 -1.98 -21.70 6.74
C ASN A 187 -1.74 -21.29 5.30
N CYS A 188 -0.98 -20.22 5.11
CA CYS A 188 -0.61 -19.67 3.82
C CYS A 188 0.28 -20.65 3.06
N GLU A 189 -0.10 -20.91 1.82
CA GLU A 189 0.65 -21.68 0.84
C GLU A 189 0.85 -20.82 -0.41
N ILE A 190 2.08 -20.78 -0.92
CA ILE A 190 2.38 -20.10 -2.18
C ILE A 190 2.22 -21.10 -3.32
N ARG A 191 1.30 -20.81 -4.24
CA ARG A 191 1.06 -21.59 -5.45
C ARG A 191 1.36 -20.73 -6.67
N LYS A 192 2.04 -21.31 -7.67
CA LYS A 192 2.17 -20.68 -8.99
C LYS A 192 0.82 -20.82 -9.70
N THR A 193 0.21 -19.71 -10.12
CA THR A 193 -1.11 -19.73 -10.78
C THR A 193 -1.01 -19.41 -12.26
N LEU A 194 -0.58 -18.20 -12.60
CA LEU A 194 -0.60 -17.68 -13.97
C LEU A 194 0.80 -17.58 -14.59
N SER A 195 1.80 -17.23 -13.80
CA SER A 195 3.20 -17.13 -14.22
C SER A 195 4.14 -17.27 -13.02
N GLU A 196 5.45 -17.46 -13.26
CA GLU A 196 6.45 -17.40 -12.17
C GLU A 196 6.53 -16.03 -11.50
N LYS A 197 6.09 -14.97 -12.20
CA LYS A 197 6.10 -13.59 -11.72
C LYS A 197 4.85 -13.22 -10.94
N ASP A 198 3.82 -14.07 -10.99
CA ASP A 198 2.54 -13.80 -10.34
C ASP A 198 2.15 -14.93 -9.35
N PRO A 199 2.94 -15.17 -8.28
CA PRO A 199 2.59 -16.18 -7.29
C PRO A 199 1.34 -15.78 -6.51
N ALA A 200 0.52 -16.77 -6.17
CA ALA A 200 -0.70 -16.60 -5.41
C ALA A 200 -0.59 -17.26 -4.03
N VAL A 201 -1.28 -16.69 -3.06
CA VAL A 201 -1.32 -17.16 -1.67
C VAL A 201 -2.67 -17.77 -1.40
N PHE A 202 -2.67 -19.03 -0.98
CA PHE A 202 -3.86 -19.79 -0.61
C PHE A 202 -3.83 -20.21 0.85
N SER A 203 -4.98 -20.55 1.42
CA SER A 203 -5.07 -21.42 2.60
C SER A 203 -6.15 -22.44 2.33
N GLY A 204 -5.77 -23.71 2.21
CA GLY A 204 -6.61 -24.73 1.58
C GLY A 204 -6.98 -24.31 0.16
N GLU A 205 -8.27 -24.22 -0.14
CA GLU A 205 -8.79 -23.83 -1.46
C GLU A 205 -9.12 -22.33 -1.58
N THR A 206 -8.91 -21.56 -0.52
CA THR A 206 -9.25 -20.12 -0.51
C THR A 206 -8.06 -19.29 -0.95
N LEU A 207 -8.26 -18.45 -1.98
CA LEU A 207 -7.27 -17.49 -2.46
C LEU A 207 -7.27 -16.21 -1.59
N PHE A 208 -6.12 -15.85 -1.01
CA PHE A 208 -5.94 -14.69 -0.14
C PHE A 208 -5.20 -13.54 -0.79
N ALA A 209 -4.28 -13.83 -1.72
CA ALA A 209 -3.56 -12.79 -2.44
C ALA A 209 -3.00 -13.26 -3.76
N VAL A 210 -2.75 -12.31 -4.65
CA VAL A 210 -1.87 -12.49 -5.81
C VAL A 210 -0.80 -11.41 -5.75
N PHE A 211 0.47 -11.83 -5.81
CA PHE A 211 1.61 -10.93 -5.90
C PHE A 211 2.02 -10.76 -7.36
N ARG A 212 2.60 -9.61 -7.69
CA ARG A 212 3.36 -9.39 -8.91
C ARG A 212 4.77 -9.00 -8.50
N LEU A 213 5.74 -9.86 -8.81
CA LEU A 213 7.15 -9.73 -8.47
C LEU A 213 7.95 -9.39 -9.74
N PRO A 214 8.17 -8.10 -10.04
CA PRO A 214 8.76 -7.69 -11.33
C PRO A 214 10.29 -7.80 -11.38
N GLN A 215 10.97 -8.02 -10.25
CA GLN A 215 12.43 -7.94 -10.14
C GLN A 215 13.04 -9.29 -9.74
N GLU A 216 14.17 -9.62 -10.38
CA GLU A 216 15.04 -10.71 -9.95
C GLU A 216 15.58 -10.44 -8.54
N GLY A 217 15.77 -11.49 -7.75
CA GLY A 217 16.27 -11.38 -6.38
C GLY A 217 15.20 -11.09 -5.31
N VAL A 218 13.93 -10.94 -5.69
CA VAL A 218 12.81 -10.89 -4.74
C VAL A 218 12.30 -12.30 -4.46
N GLN A 219 12.29 -12.69 -3.19
CA GLN A 219 11.83 -14.01 -2.74
C GLN A 219 10.54 -13.88 -1.95
N LEU A 220 9.65 -14.87 -2.10
CA LEU A 220 8.40 -14.96 -1.38
C LEU A 220 8.39 -16.26 -0.56
N ALA A 221 8.05 -16.15 0.72
CA ALA A 221 7.91 -17.29 1.63
C ALA A 221 6.60 -17.16 2.43
N ALA A 222 5.99 -18.28 2.78
CA ALA A 222 4.81 -18.34 3.63
C ALA A 222 5.12 -19.10 4.92
N GLU A 223 4.56 -18.63 6.03
CA GLU A 223 4.71 -19.23 7.36
C GLU A 223 3.45 -18.98 8.18
N GLY A 224 2.68 -20.03 8.49
CA GLY A 224 1.40 -19.90 9.18
C GLY A 224 0.49 -18.93 8.43
N SER A 225 -0.02 -17.89 9.08
CA SER A 225 -0.88 -16.89 8.44
C SER A 225 -0.13 -15.74 7.76
N ARG A 226 1.19 -15.84 7.61
CA ARG A 226 2.06 -14.78 7.11
C ARG A 226 2.65 -15.12 5.77
N VAL A 227 2.86 -14.08 4.97
CA VAL A 227 3.71 -14.12 3.79
C VAL A 227 4.77 -13.04 3.91
N ARG A 228 6.02 -13.42 3.65
CA ARG A 228 7.21 -12.57 3.66
C ARG A 228 7.74 -12.41 2.25
N VAL A 229 7.97 -11.16 1.87
CA VAL A 229 8.78 -10.75 0.73
C VAL A 229 10.15 -10.35 1.24
N SER A 230 11.21 -10.95 0.71
CA SER A 230 12.62 -10.60 0.99
C SER A 230 13.28 -10.12 -0.28
N ALA A 231 14.11 -9.07 -0.18
CA ALA A 231 14.87 -8.54 -1.30
C ALA A 231 16.27 -8.11 -0.87
N ALA A 232 17.28 -8.66 -1.53
CA ALA A 232 18.66 -8.20 -1.43
C ALA A 232 18.82 -6.90 -2.21
N LEU A 233 19.06 -5.79 -1.51
CA LEU A 233 19.18 -4.46 -2.13
C LEU A 233 20.63 -3.98 -2.13
N PRO A 234 21.21 -3.59 -3.29
CA PRO A 234 22.49 -2.88 -3.28
C PRO A 234 22.35 -1.52 -2.58
N ALA A 235 23.47 -0.83 -2.35
CA ALA A 235 23.46 0.54 -1.81
C ALA A 235 22.62 1.47 -2.70
N GLY A 236 21.65 2.19 -2.12
CA GLY A 236 20.70 3.00 -2.87
C GLY A 236 19.67 2.20 -3.71
N GLY A 237 19.75 0.87 -3.70
CA GLY A 237 18.89 -0.03 -4.47
C GLY A 237 17.43 0.02 -4.02
N THR A 238 16.53 -0.34 -4.94
CA THR A 238 15.09 -0.34 -4.68
C THR A 238 14.43 -1.62 -5.18
N ALA A 239 13.62 -2.24 -4.31
CA ALA A 239 12.67 -3.27 -4.69
C ALA A 239 11.25 -2.69 -4.81
N ARG A 240 10.47 -3.15 -5.79
CA ARG A 240 9.05 -2.79 -5.93
C ARG A 240 8.23 -4.01 -6.31
N PHE A 241 7.12 -4.22 -5.63
CA PHE A 241 6.15 -5.24 -5.97
C PHE A 241 4.73 -4.75 -5.70
N VAL A 242 3.76 -5.44 -6.27
CA VAL A 242 2.33 -5.18 -6.08
C VAL A 242 1.69 -6.43 -5.55
N VAL A 243 0.78 -6.29 -4.58
CA VAL A 243 -0.03 -7.37 -4.07
C VAL A 243 -1.50 -6.96 -4.15
N ARG A 244 -2.33 -7.89 -4.60
CA ARG A 244 -3.79 -7.81 -4.54
C ARG A 244 -4.25 -8.65 -3.35
N PRO A 245 -4.49 -8.08 -2.16
CA PRO A 245 -5.15 -8.79 -1.08
C PRO A 245 -6.61 -9.06 -1.46
N ILE A 246 -7.10 -10.26 -1.18
CA ILE A 246 -8.43 -10.74 -1.56
C ILE A 246 -9.21 -11.06 -0.29
N GLY A 247 -10.39 -10.46 -0.14
CA GLY A 247 -11.35 -10.79 0.91
C GLY A 247 -12.20 -12.01 0.54
N ALA A 248 -12.82 -12.64 1.55
CA ALA A 248 -13.53 -13.91 1.39
C ALA A 248 -14.75 -13.85 0.44
N SER A 249 -15.43 -12.69 0.33
CA SER A 249 -16.65 -12.56 -0.49
C SER A 249 -16.43 -12.74 -2.00
N LEU A 250 -15.21 -12.51 -2.50
CA LEU A 250 -14.91 -12.65 -3.94
C LEU A 250 -14.82 -14.12 -4.40
N VAL A 251 -14.71 -15.10 -3.50
CA VAL A 251 -14.48 -16.50 -3.88
C VAL A 251 -15.78 -17.20 -4.31
N HIS A 252 -16.95 -16.73 -3.86
CA HIS A 252 -18.23 -17.35 -4.25
C HIS A 252 -18.68 -17.00 -5.66
N SER A 253 -18.36 -15.80 -6.17
CA SER A 253 -18.77 -15.39 -7.52
C SER A 253 -17.80 -15.83 -8.63
N GLN A 254 -16.60 -16.32 -8.29
CA GLN A 254 -15.57 -16.71 -9.25
C GLN A 254 -15.52 -18.21 -9.60
N ARG A 255 -16.52 -19.01 -9.18
CA ARG A 255 -16.67 -20.38 -9.68
C ARG A 255 -16.99 -20.43 -11.19
N ASP A 256 -17.45 -19.33 -11.77
CA ASP A 256 -17.71 -19.20 -13.19
C ASP A 256 -16.55 -18.51 -13.92
N GLY A 257 -15.47 -19.25 -14.14
CA GLY A 257 -14.49 -19.00 -15.21
C GLY A 257 -13.76 -17.65 -15.21
N PHE A 258 -12.55 -17.61 -14.66
CA PHE A 258 -11.59 -16.55 -14.93
C PHE A 258 -11.16 -16.60 -16.41
N ARG A 259 -11.82 -15.85 -17.30
CA ARG A 259 -11.25 -15.51 -18.61
C ARG A 259 -10.30 -14.34 -18.40
N ALA A 260 -9.00 -14.62 -18.48
CA ALA A 260 -8.00 -13.57 -18.64
C ALA A 260 -8.33 -12.80 -19.93
N VAL A 261 -8.78 -11.56 -19.79
CA VAL A 261 -8.79 -10.62 -20.91
C VAL A 261 -7.35 -10.14 -21.03
N GLY A 262 -6.69 -10.56 -22.11
CA GLY A 262 -5.33 -10.17 -22.47
C GLY A 262 -5.25 -8.75 -22.99
#